data_AF-A0A7S4AZS2-F1
#
_entry.id   AF-A0A7S4AZS2-F1
#
_cell.length_a   1.000
_cell.length_b   1.000
_cell.length_c   1.000
_cell.angle_alpha   90.00
_cell.angle_beta   90.00
_cell.angle_gamma   90.00
#
_symmetry.space_group_name_H-M   'P 1'
#
loop_
_entity.id
_entity.type
_entity.pdbx_description
1 polymer ?
#
loop_
_entity_poly.entity_id
_entity_poly.type
_entity_poly.pdbx_seq_one_letter_code
_entity_poly.pdbx_strand_id
1 'polypeptide(L)'
;VVRSGPMAMAGSRHCHLLRPPPSPRLFGTLLLAMAVSGRAAVDLLAGLEKTYADAGLITSMQLEVKGVQAPVHMLVAGPPDSQKLVLLLHGAAFSSRTWQLTGTIDALAMVGLRVIAVDLPGYAEAKSGSMKQSTEERREFVPRLLAALNCKAKVLIVAASMGGSYGSPFVLSHPEQVSGYVSISAVLDTVDGRAPGLALASSVPTLLVWGEKDAPASPKAREQEALFRTATKVVIPDAPHPAYLKEPALFNTLLVIFAGSPVPFPAGTADWAALPTTLRAKW
;
A
#
# COMPACT_ATOMS: atom_id res chain seq x y z
N VAL A 1 78.65 51.14 -14.45
CA VAL A 1 79.57 50.02 -14.77
C VAL A 1 78.80 48.73 -14.55
N VAL A 2 78.47 48.01 -15.65
CA VAL A 2 78.38 46.54 -15.83
C VAL A 2 77.52 45.74 -14.81
N ARG A 3 76.59 44.82 -15.13
CA ARG A 3 75.92 44.25 -16.32
C ARG A 3 74.87 43.25 -15.78
N SER A 4 73.83 42.99 -16.60
CA SER A 4 73.11 41.70 -16.82
C SER A 4 72.41 40.93 -15.68
N GLY A 5 71.10 40.67 -15.86
CA GLY A 5 70.31 39.62 -15.17
C GLY A 5 70.60 38.19 -15.68
N PRO A 6 69.71 37.17 -15.51
CA PRO A 6 68.28 37.26 -15.17
C PRO A 6 67.73 36.25 -14.11
N MET A 7 66.47 36.52 -13.72
CA MET A 7 65.37 35.65 -13.28
C MET A 7 65.62 34.19 -12.83
N ALA A 8 65.24 33.90 -11.58
CA ALA A 8 64.53 32.69 -11.20
C ALA A 8 63.59 32.98 -10.01
N MET A 9 62.29 33.16 -10.29
CA MET A 9 61.25 33.28 -9.27
C MET A 9 60.85 31.88 -8.79
N ALA A 10 60.96 31.68 -7.48
CA ALA A 10 60.35 30.58 -6.76
C ALA A 10 58.82 30.68 -6.83
N GLY A 11 58.16 29.56 -7.12
CA GLY A 11 56.70 29.47 -7.16
C GLY A 11 56.26 28.02 -7.13
N SER A 12 56.08 27.49 -5.92
CA SER A 12 55.46 26.20 -5.63
C SER A 12 54.09 26.10 -6.31
N ARG A 13 53.93 25.17 -7.26
CA ARG A 13 52.63 24.84 -7.87
C ARG A 13 51.85 23.94 -6.92
N HIS A 14 50.95 24.51 -6.13
CA HIS A 14 49.87 23.76 -5.48
C HIS A 14 48.78 23.46 -6.51
N CYS A 15 48.59 22.18 -6.78
CA CYS A 15 47.55 21.66 -7.66
C CYS A 15 46.20 21.69 -6.91
N HIS A 16 45.41 22.76 -7.09
CA HIS A 16 44.01 22.75 -6.67
C HIS A 16 43.16 22.10 -7.76
N LEU A 17 42.86 20.81 -7.60
CA LEU A 17 41.79 20.12 -8.31
C LEU A 17 40.44 20.74 -7.89
N LEU A 18 39.89 21.58 -8.76
CA LEU A 18 38.52 22.07 -8.66
C LEU A 18 37.57 20.86 -8.75
N ARG A 19 36.79 20.60 -7.69
CA ARG A 19 35.69 19.63 -7.72
C ARG A 19 34.63 20.12 -8.71
N PRO A 20 34.08 19.26 -9.59
CA PRO A 20 32.94 19.64 -10.42
C PRO A 20 31.71 19.90 -9.52
N PRO A 21 30.78 20.78 -9.94
CA PRO A 21 29.55 21.01 -9.19
C PRO A 21 28.70 19.74 -9.13
N PRO A 22 27.92 19.52 -8.07
CA PRO A 22 27.02 18.38 -7.98
C PRO A 22 25.99 18.44 -9.10
N SER A 23 25.79 17.33 -9.79
CA SER A 23 24.75 17.18 -10.82
C SER A 23 23.36 17.46 -10.22
N PRO A 24 22.44 18.10 -10.98
CA PRO A 24 21.10 18.34 -10.52
C PRO A 24 20.41 17.00 -10.26
N ARG A 25 20.02 16.80 -9.00
CA ARG A 25 19.43 15.57 -8.47
C ARG A 25 18.14 15.21 -9.21
N LEU A 26 17.91 13.90 -9.33
CA LEU A 26 16.72 13.14 -9.77
C LEU A 26 15.38 13.48 -9.05
N PHE A 27 15.16 14.72 -8.64
CA PHE A 27 13.92 15.14 -7.95
C PHE A 27 12.76 15.48 -8.91
N GLY A 28 13.05 15.80 -10.18
CA GLY A 28 12.01 16.21 -11.15
C GLY A 28 11.13 15.08 -11.70
N THR A 29 11.67 13.87 -11.86
CA THR A 29 10.97 12.75 -12.49
C THR A 29 9.97 12.05 -11.55
N LEU A 30 10.22 12.02 -10.24
CA LEU A 30 9.33 11.38 -9.27
C LEU A 30 8.02 12.17 -9.05
N LEU A 31 8.09 13.51 -9.06
CA LEU A 31 6.92 14.38 -8.94
C LEU A 31 6.00 14.31 -10.18
N LEU A 32 6.58 14.18 -11.38
CA LEU A 32 5.80 14.07 -12.62
C LEU A 32 5.08 12.72 -12.73
N ALA A 33 5.70 11.62 -12.29
CA ALA A 33 5.06 10.30 -12.22
C ALA A 33 3.90 10.26 -11.20
N MET A 34 4.02 10.96 -10.07
CA MET A 34 2.93 11.10 -9.08
C MET A 34 1.77 11.98 -9.59
N ALA A 35 2.06 13.01 -10.40
CA ALA A 35 1.03 13.89 -10.97
C ALA A 35 0.25 13.23 -12.12
N VAL A 36 0.93 12.48 -13.00
CA VAL A 36 0.30 11.73 -14.10
C VAL A 36 -0.49 10.53 -13.55
N SER A 37 0.02 9.84 -12.53
CA SER A 37 -0.73 8.78 -11.84
C SER A 37 -1.93 9.32 -11.05
N GLY A 38 -1.84 10.54 -10.51
CA GLY A 38 -2.95 11.23 -9.84
C GLY A 38 -4.14 11.50 -10.79
N ARG A 39 -3.90 12.00 -12.00
CA ARG A 39 -4.98 12.27 -12.96
C ARG A 39 -5.62 10.97 -13.49
N ALA A 40 -4.80 9.97 -13.84
CA ALA A 40 -5.31 8.66 -14.25
C ALA A 40 -6.12 7.97 -13.13
N ALA A 41 -5.69 8.09 -11.88
CA ALA A 41 -6.42 7.57 -10.72
C ALA A 41 -7.78 8.25 -10.54
N VAL A 42 -7.83 9.58 -10.67
CA VAL A 42 -9.08 10.36 -10.58
C VAL A 42 -10.05 9.98 -11.70
N ASP A 43 -9.56 9.83 -12.94
CA ASP A 43 -10.39 9.45 -14.08
C ASP A 43 -10.97 8.03 -13.93
N LEU A 44 -10.16 7.07 -13.44
CA LEU A 44 -10.63 5.72 -13.13
C LEU A 44 -11.72 5.72 -12.06
N LEU A 45 -11.49 6.47 -10.97
CA LEU A 45 -12.46 6.57 -9.87
C LEU A 45 -13.78 7.20 -10.34
N ALA A 46 -13.71 8.29 -11.11
CA ALA A 46 -14.89 8.94 -11.68
C ALA A 46 -15.65 8.01 -12.66
N GLY A 47 -14.94 7.11 -13.34
CA GLY A 47 -15.55 6.03 -14.12
C GLY A 47 -16.36 5.09 -13.26
N LEU A 48 -15.77 4.59 -12.16
CA LEU A 48 -16.43 3.67 -11.21
C LEU A 48 -17.62 4.32 -10.52
N GLU A 49 -17.53 5.60 -10.14
CA GLU A 49 -18.64 6.34 -9.52
C GLU A 49 -19.89 6.40 -10.42
N LYS A 50 -19.72 6.47 -11.74
CA LYS A 50 -20.84 6.51 -12.68
C LYS A 50 -21.57 5.17 -12.83
N THR A 51 -20.85 4.07 -12.62
CA THR A 51 -21.38 2.71 -12.79
C THR A 51 -21.75 2.05 -11.47
N TYR A 52 -21.35 2.65 -10.34
CA TYR A 52 -21.62 2.11 -9.01
C TYR A 52 -23.13 2.15 -8.71
N ALA A 53 -23.64 1.02 -8.23
CA ALA A 53 -24.99 0.89 -7.69
C ALA A 53 -24.90 0.30 -6.28
N ASP A 54 -25.47 1.01 -5.31
CA ASP A 54 -25.49 0.55 -3.93
C ASP A 54 -26.46 -0.63 -3.78
N ALA A 55 -25.94 -1.80 -3.45
CA ALA A 55 -26.73 -2.99 -3.17
C ALA A 55 -27.41 -2.94 -1.79
N GLY A 56 -27.16 -1.91 -0.97
CA GLY A 56 -27.71 -1.75 0.37
C GLY A 56 -27.10 -2.71 1.40
N LEU A 57 -25.96 -3.34 1.07
CA LEU A 57 -25.28 -4.32 1.92
C LEU A 57 -24.23 -3.68 2.85
N ILE A 58 -23.91 -2.41 2.62
CA ILE A 58 -22.82 -1.70 3.28
C ILE A 58 -23.39 -0.68 4.26
N THR A 59 -22.96 -0.76 5.51
CA THR A 59 -23.35 0.18 6.57
C THR A 59 -22.21 1.14 6.86
N SER A 60 -22.50 2.44 6.93
CA SER A 60 -21.57 3.45 7.43
C SER A 60 -21.65 3.55 8.96
N MET A 61 -20.50 3.66 9.61
CA MET A 61 -20.40 3.93 11.04
C MET A 61 -19.19 4.81 11.36
N GLN A 62 -19.18 5.38 12.57
CA GLN A 62 -18.04 6.09 13.13
C GLN A 62 -17.65 5.43 14.45
N LEU A 63 -16.35 5.38 14.73
CA LEU A 63 -15.81 4.79 15.96
C LEU A 63 -14.75 5.68 16.57
N GLU A 64 -14.85 5.90 17.88
CA GLU A 64 -13.80 6.53 18.65
C GLU A 64 -12.60 5.60 18.79
N VAL A 65 -11.43 6.05 18.34
CA VAL A 65 -10.18 5.29 18.43
C VAL A 65 -9.17 6.08 19.24
N LYS A 66 -8.65 5.46 20.30
CA LYS A 66 -7.72 6.13 21.23
C LYS A 66 -6.52 6.74 20.49
N GLY A 67 -6.29 8.03 20.70
CA GLY A 67 -5.18 8.76 20.09
C GLY A 67 -5.42 9.21 18.65
N VAL A 68 -6.64 9.02 18.12
CA VAL A 68 -7.12 9.72 16.92
C VAL A 68 -7.97 10.90 17.39
N GLN A 69 -7.80 12.06 16.76
CA GLN A 69 -8.43 13.32 17.20
C GLN A 69 -9.94 13.39 16.91
N ALA A 70 -10.42 12.62 15.94
CA ALA A 70 -11.81 12.59 15.50
C ALA A 70 -12.28 11.14 15.35
N PRO A 71 -13.60 10.88 15.41
CA PRO A 71 -14.15 9.57 15.13
C PRO A 71 -13.68 9.06 13.76
N VAL A 72 -13.25 7.80 13.71
CA VAL A 72 -12.84 7.13 12.48
C VAL A 72 -14.10 6.69 11.75
N HIS A 73 -14.36 7.25 10.57
CA HIS A 73 -15.40 6.78 9.68
C HIS A 73 -15.01 5.44 9.04
N MET A 74 -15.97 4.54 8.90
CA MET A 74 -15.76 3.23 8.27
C MET A 74 -17.03 2.70 7.62
N LEU A 75 -16.82 1.88 6.59
CA LEU A 75 -17.85 1.09 5.93
C LEU A 75 -17.71 -0.37 6.36
N VAL A 76 -18.84 -1.00 6.69
CA VAL A 76 -18.90 -2.35 7.22
C VAL A 76 -19.91 -3.19 6.44
N ALA A 77 -19.53 -4.42 6.12
CA ALA A 77 -20.41 -5.39 5.45
C ALA A 77 -20.09 -6.83 5.88
N GLY A 78 -21.01 -7.74 5.57
CA GLY A 78 -20.88 -9.17 5.84
C GLY A 78 -21.28 -9.58 7.27
N PRO A 79 -21.19 -10.89 7.60
CA PRO A 79 -21.69 -11.42 8.87
C PRO A 79 -20.88 -10.89 10.07
N PRO A 80 -21.51 -10.27 11.09
CA PRO A 80 -20.79 -9.65 12.21
C PRO A 80 -20.03 -10.67 13.08
N ASP A 81 -20.45 -11.93 13.07
CA ASP A 81 -19.92 -13.07 13.81
C ASP A 81 -18.90 -13.92 13.01
N SER A 82 -18.55 -13.49 11.79
CA SER A 82 -17.53 -14.15 10.99
C SER A 82 -16.20 -14.24 11.74
N GLN A 83 -15.61 -15.43 11.77
CA GLN A 83 -14.34 -15.71 12.45
C GLN A 83 -13.12 -15.10 11.73
N LYS A 84 -13.32 -14.52 10.54
CA LYS A 84 -12.33 -13.79 9.77
C LYS A 84 -12.83 -12.38 9.47
N LEU A 85 -12.04 -11.40 9.87
CA LEU A 85 -12.23 -10.00 9.52
C LEU A 85 -11.28 -9.62 8.37
N VAL A 86 -11.77 -8.91 7.37
CA VAL A 86 -10.94 -8.24 6.36
C VAL A 86 -10.93 -6.75 6.66
N LEU A 87 -9.75 -6.18 6.91
CA LEU A 87 -9.56 -4.76 7.16
C LEU A 87 -8.93 -4.11 5.92
N LEU A 88 -9.66 -3.19 5.29
CA LEU A 88 -9.24 -2.48 4.08
C LEU A 88 -8.68 -1.09 4.44
N LEU A 89 -7.41 -0.85 4.09
CA LEU A 89 -6.67 0.39 4.35
C LEU A 89 -6.34 1.06 3.01
N HIS A 90 -6.93 2.23 2.76
CA HIS A 90 -6.80 2.92 1.47
C HIS A 90 -5.45 3.63 1.27
N GLY A 91 -5.19 4.07 0.03
CA GLY A 91 -4.02 4.91 -0.30
C GLY A 91 -4.25 6.40 -0.04
N ALA A 92 -3.20 7.21 -0.12
CA ALA A 92 -3.25 8.62 0.30
C ALA A 92 -4.27 9.52 -0.44
N ALA A 93 -4.68 9.14 -1.65
CA ALA A 93 -5.62 9.90 -2.49
C ALA A 93 -7.07 9.38 -2.42
N PHE A 94 -7.34 8.39 -1.56
CA PHE A 94 -8.57 7.60 -1.56
C PHE A 94 -9.21 7.57 -0.17
N SER A 95 -10.33 6.85 -0.05
CA SER A 95 -11.05 6.62 1.21
C SER A 95 -11.66 5.22 1.25
N SER A 96 -12.34 4.87 2.35
CA SER A 96 -13.18 3.66 2.47
C SER A 96 -14.17 3.53 1.31
N ARG A 97 -14.73 4.66 0.85
CA ARG A 97 -15.64 4.72 -0.30
C ARG A 97 -15.01 4.19 -1.59
N THR A 98 -13.69 4.31 -1.76
CA THR A 98 -13.01 3.75 -2.93
C THR A 98 -13.16 2.23 -3.00
N TRP A 99 -13.10 1.53 -1.85
CA TRP A 99 -13.30 0.08 -1.78
C TRP A 99 -14.76 -0.34 -2.04
N GLN A 100 -15.71 0.53 -1.72
CA GLN A 100 -17.11 0.37 -2.07
C GLN A 100 -17.30 0.50 -3.58
N LEU A 101 -16.74 1.56 -4.19
CA LEU A 101 -16.85 1.82 -5.63
C LEU A 101 -16.21 0.74 -6.51
N THR A 102 -15.14 0.10 -6.04
CA THR A 102 -14.52 -1.05 -6.73
C THR A 102 -15.28 -2.36 -6.55
N GLY A 103 -16.36 -2.38 -5.74
CA GLY A 103 -17.08 -3.60 -5.37
C GLY A 103 -16.27 -4.57 -4.49
N THR A 104 -15.15 -4.10 -3.93
CA THR A 104 -14.26 -4.95 -3.12
C THR A 104 -14.95 -5.34 -1.81
N ILE A 105 -15.69 -4.42 -1.20
CA ILE A 105 -16.46 -4.69 0.02
C ILE A 105 -17.53 -5.76 -0.28
N ASP A 106 -18.30 -5.59 -1.35
CA ASP A 106 -19.36 -6.52 -1.74
C ASP A 106 -18.81 -7.91 -2.08
N ALA A 107 -17.77 -8.00 -2.89
CA ALA A 107 -17.18 -9.27 -3.31
C ALA A 107 -16.73 -10.13 -2.12
N LEU A 108 -16.17 -9.51 -1.08
CA LEU A 108 -15.76 -10.18 0.16
C LEU A 108 -16.95 -10.52 1.07
N ALA A 109 -17.90 -9.60 1.23
CA ALA A 109 -19.08 -9.81 2.05
C ALA A 109 -19.96 -10.94 1.50
N MET A 110 -20.12 -11.03 0.17
CA MET A 110 -20.90 -12.07 -0.52
C MET A 110 -20.34 -13.49 -0.31
N VAL A 111 -19.04 -13.62 -0.03
CA VAL A 111 -18.43 -14.92 0.31
C VAL A 111 -18.39 -15.19 1.83
N GLY A 112 -19.13 -14.41 2.63
CA GLY A 112 -19.32 -14.64 4.06
C GLY A 112 -18.23 -14.07 4.97
N LEU A 113 -17.38 -13.17 4.45
CA LEU A 113 -16.35 -12.51 5.25
C LEU A 113 -16.92 -11.23 5.89
N ARG A 114 -16.51 -10.94 7.13
CA ARG A 114 -16.75 -9.63 7.72
C ARG A 114 -15.73 -8.65 7.13
N VAL A 115 -16.19 -7.52 6.63
CA VAL A 115 -15.33 -6.51 5.99
C VAL A 115 -15.48 -5.18 6.71
N ILE A 116 -14.36 -4.54 7.01
CA ILE A 116 -14.31 -3.17 7.53
C ILE A 116 -13.34 -2.38 6.64
N ALA A 117 -13.84 -1.35 5.97
CA ALA A 117 -13.03 -0.38 5.23
C ALA A 117 -12.98 0.93 6.01
N VAL A 118 -11.80 1.38 6.42
CA VAL A 118 -11.65 2.57 7.28
C VAL A 118 -11.11 3.76 6.52
N ASP A 119 -11.56 4.95 6.92
CA ASP A 119 -10.97 6.21 6.54
C ASP A 119 -9.74 6.48 7.41
N LEU A 120 -8.56 6.43 6.81
CA LEU A 120 -7.29 6.58 7.52
C LEU A 120 -7.14 8.03 8.02
N PRO A 121 -6.80 8.21 9.32
CA PRO A 121 -6.52 9.53 9.87
C PRO A 121 -5.46 10.29 9.06
N GLY A 122 -5.74 11.56 8.76
CA GLY A 122 -4.84 12.42 7.98
C GLY A 122 -4.93 12.30 6.45
N TYR A 123 -5.82 11.44 5.90
CA TYR A 123 -5.93 11.23 4.44
C TYR A 123 -7.35 11.33 3.89
N ALA A 124 -8.33 10.65 4.48
CA ALA A 124 -9.68 10.57 3.91
C ALA A 124 -10.38 11.94 3.81
N GLU A 125 -9.94 12.91 4.63
CA GLU A 125 -10.46 14.27 4.62
C GLU A 125 -9.32 15.30 4.78
N ALA A 126 -8.47 15.43 3.76
CA ALA A 126 -7.53 16.55 3.64
C ALA A 126 -8.21 17.96 3.61
N LYS A 127 -9.51 18.07 3.93
CA LYS A 127 -10.28 19.32 4.09
C LYS A 127 -10.38 19.82 5.55
N SER A 128 -10.04 19.04 6.58
CA SER A 128 -10.22 19.46 7.98
C SER A 128 -8.99 20.10 8.64
N GLY A 129 -7.87 20.25 7.92
CA GLY A 129 -6.61 20.72 8.52
C GLY A 129 -5.95 19.69 9.43
N SER A 130 -6.34 18.42 9.36
CA SER A 130 -5.76 17.33 10.13
C SER A 130 -4.25 17.21 9.89
N MET A 131 -3.46 17.27 10.96
CA MET A 131 -2.02 17.06 10.91
C MET A 131 -1.69 15.65 10.42
N LYS A 132 -0.63 15.52 9.61
CA LYS A 132 -0.10 14.20 9.22
C LYS A 132 0.25 13.43 10.49
N GLN A 133 -0.26 12.21 10.61
CA GLN A 133 0.08 11.30 11.70
C GLN A 133 1.59 11.08 11.76
N SER A 134 2.15 11.13 12.96
CA SER A 134 3.51 10.69 13.25
C SER A 134 3.67 9.19 12.95
N THR A 135 4.90 8.73 12.78
CA THR A 135 5.18 7.31 12.53
C THR A 135 4.59 6.42 13.63
N GLU A 136 4.69 6.84 14.89
CA GLU A 136 4.18 6.06 16.01
C GLU A 136 2.66 5.98 16.02
N GLU A 137 1.96 7.10 15.75
CA GLU A 137 0.50 7.10 15.65
C GLU A 137 0.00 6.17 14.55
N ARG A 138 0.70 6.09 13.41
CA ARG A 138 0.35 5.15 12.33
C ARG A 138 0.51 3.69 12.73
N ARG A 139 1.61 3.35 13.43
CA ARG A 139 1.88 1.98 13.90
C ARG A 139 0.82 1.50 14.89
N GLU A 140 0.41 2.41 15.76
CA GLU A 140 -0.53 2.14 16.84
C GLU A 140 -2.00 2.13 16.40
N PHE A 141 -2.30 2.68 15.21
CA PHE A 141 -3.67 2.82 14.73
C PHE A 141 -4.41 1.48 14.62
N VAL A 142 -3.84 0.49 13.93
CA VAL A 142 -4.50 -0.81 13.71
C VAL A 142 -4.75 -1.55 15.03
N PRO A 143 -3.76 -1.71 15.94
CA PRO A 143 -4.00 -2.29 17.27
C PRO A 143 -5.14 -1.58 18.02
N ARG A 144 -5.15 -0.25 18.03
CA ARG A 144 -6.17 0.53 18.77
C ARG A 144 -7.55 0.46 18.14
N LEU A 145 -7.63 0.43 16.81
CA LEU A 145 -8.87 0.22 16.07
C LEU A 145 -9.47 -1.15 16.41
N LEU A 146 -8.67 -2.22 16.33
CA LEU A 146 -9.13 -3.58 16.62
C LEU A 146 -9.55 -3.74 18.09
N ALA A 147 -8.85 -3.08 19.01
CA ALA A 147 -9.24 -3.01 20.42
C ALA A 147 -10.59 -2.28 20.61
N ALA A 148 -10.78 -1.12 19.97
CA ALA A 148 -12.04 -0.36 20.02
C ALA A 148 -13.22 -1.14 19.44
N LEU A 149 -12.97 -1.98 18.41
CA LEU A 149 -13.95 -2.89 17.83
C LEU A 149 -14.22 -4.15 18.68
N ASN A 150 -13.48 -4.35 19.77
CA ASN A 150 -13.44 -5.61 20.53
C ASN A 150 -13.22 -6.84 19.62
N CYS A 151 -12.35 -6.70 18.62
CA CYS A 151 -12.14 -7.73 17.60
C CYS A 151 -11.37 -8.92 18.19
N LYS A 152 -11.98 -10.10 18.13
CA LYS A 152 -11.37 -11.38 18.53
C LYS A 152 -11.04 -12.29 17.34
N ALA A 153 -11.53 -11.93 16.15
CA ALA A 153 -11.29 -12.67 14.92
C ALA A 153 -9.85 -12.47 14.44
N LYS A 154 -9.33 -13.45 13.69
CA LYS A 154 -8.10 -13.21 12.91
C LYS A 154 -8.40 -12.20 11.81
N VAL A 155 -7.42 -11.36 11.50
CA VAL A 155 -7.57 -10.25 10.57
C VAL A 155 -6.74 -10.47 9.31
N LEU A 156 -7.36 -10.36 8.15
CA LEU A 156 -6.70 -10.17 6.86
C LEU A 156 -6.52 -8.67 6.63
N ILE A 157 -5.28 -8.21 6.58
CA ILE A 157 -4.96 -6.80 6.32
C ILE A 157 -4.80 -6.59 4.82
N VAL A 158 -5.58 -5.70 4.22
CA VAL A 158 -5.45 -5.30 2.81
C VAL A 158 -5.07 -3.84 2.77
N ALA A 159 -3.90 -3.52 2.24
CA ALA A 159 -3.32 -2.18 2.33
C ALA A 159 -2.85 -1.68 0.97
N ALA A 160 -3.42 -0.55 0.54
CA ALA A 160 -3.00 0.12 -0.69
C ALA A 160 -2.08 1.29 -0.40
N SER A 161 -0.94 1.37 -1.09
CA SER A 161 -0.01 2.50 -1.04
C SER A 161 0.26 2.94 0.41
N MET A 162 -0.12 4.16 0.78
CA MET A 162 0.04 4.71 2.13
C MET A 162 -0.57 3.86 3.26
N GLY A 163 -1.65 3.13 3.00
CA GLY A 163 -2.25 2.20 3.96
C GLY A 163 -1.26 1.14 4.47
N GLY A 164 -0.21 0.83 3.68
CA GLY A 164 0.88 -0.05 4.11
C GLY A 164 1.58 0.43 5.38
N SER A 165 1.74 1.74 5.55
CA SER A 165 2.41 2.31 6.73
C SER A 165 1.60 2.17 8.03
N TYR A 166 0.31 1.87 7.90
CA TYR A 166 -0.58 1.53 9.00
C TYR A 166 -0.69 0.01 9.20
N GLY A 167 -0.79 -0.74 8.09
CA GLY A 167 -1.01 -2.19 8.12
C GLY A 167 0.24 -3.02 8.40
N SER A 168 1.36 -2.73 7.73
CA SER A 168 2.58 -3.54 7.83
C SER A 168 3.16 -3.63 9.24
N PRO A 169 3.17 -2.55 10.07
CA PRO A 169 3.62 -2.67 11.46
C PRO A 169 2.83 -3.71 12.25
N PHE A 170 1.51 -3.74 12.10
CA PHE A 170 0.64 -4.71 12.78
C PHE A 170 0.92 -6.13 12.31
N VAL A 171 1.07 -6.33 11.00
CA VAL A 171 1.39 -7.66 10.42
C VAL A 171 2.71 -8.22 10.95
N LEU A 172 3.72 -7.36 11.13
CA LEU A 172 5.03 -7.78 11.61
C LEU A 172 5.09 -7.99 13.13
N SER A 173 4.31 -7.21 13.89
CA SER A 173 4.33 -7.24 15.36
C SER A 173 3.31 -8.17 16.01
N HIS A 174 2.22 -8.50 15.31
CA HIS A 174 1.13 -9.35 15.81
C HIS A 174 0.77 -10.50 14.84
N PRO A 175 1.76 -11.30 14.36
CA PRO A 175 1.52 -12.33 13.34
C PRO A 175 0.51 -13.40 13.77
N GLU A 176 0.32 -13.61 15.08
CA GLU A 176 -0.66 -14.57 15.63
C GLU A 176 -2.11 -14.15 15.41
N GLN A 177 -2.37 -12.83 15.31
CA GLN A 177 -3.69 -12.25 15.07
C GLN A 177 -3.99 -12.05 13.58
N VAL A 178 -3.00 -12.23 12.71
CA VAL A 178 -3.13 -11.97 11.27
C VAL A 178 -3.32 -13.27 10.49
N SER A 179 -4.39 -13.35 9.70
CA SER A 179 -4.64 -14.49 8.80
C SER A 179 -3.94 -14.34 7.45
N GLY A 180 -3.54 -13.14 7.06
CA GLY A 180 -2.80 -12.85 5.85
C GLY A 180 -2.60 -11.35 5.64
N TYR A 181 -1.76 -11.00 4.67
CA TYR A 181 -1.51 -9.62 4.26
C TYR A 181 -1.61 -9.47 2.74
N VAL A 182 -2.35 -8.48 2.28
CA VAL A 182 -2.40 -8.09 0.86
C VAL A 182 -1.84 -6.67 0.73
N SER A 183 -0.65 -6.56 0.13
CA SER A 183 0.01 -5.30 -0.20
C SER A 183 -0.35 -4.91 -1.63
N ILE A 184 -0.82 -3.68 -1.86
CA ILE A 184 -1.13 -3.17 -3.21
C ILE A 184 -0.26 -1.93 -3.44
N SER A 185 0.90 -2.14 -4.06
CA SER A 185 1.97 -1.14 -4.17
C SER A 185 2.22 -0.39 -2.85
N ALA A 186 2.14 -1.10 -1.72
CA ALA A 186 2.07 -0.48 -0.40
C ALA A 186 3.41 0.14 0.03
N VAL A 187 3.35 1.20 0.82
CA VAL A 187 4.52 1.78 1.48
C VAL A 187 4.76 0.99 2.76
N LEU A 188 5.88 0.27 2.84
CA LEU A 188 6.29 -0.31 4.12
C LEU A 188 6.62 0.79 5.11
N ASP A 189 6.22 0.59 6.36
CA ASP A 189 6.78 1.38 7.43
C ASP A 189 8.28 1.03 7.60
N THR A 190 9.13 2.05 7.57
CA THR A 190 10.59 1.92 7.61
C THR A 190 11.13 2.67 8.81
N VAL A 191 12.14 2.12 9.48
CA VAL A 191 12.93 2.84 10.49
C VAL A 191 14.16 3.39 9.76
N ASP A 192 14.36 4.71 9.81
CA ASP A 192 15.46 5.41 9.12
C ASP A 192 15.59 5.10 7.61
N GLY A 193 14.45 4.88 6.94
CA GLY A 193 14.40 4.60 5.51
C GLY A 193 14.80 3.17 5.12
N ARG A 194 14.90 2.26 6.09
CA ARG A 194 15.08 0.81 5.88
C ARG A 194 13.91 0.04 6.47
N ALA A 195 13.44 -1.01 5.78
CA ALA A 195 12.51 -1.94 6.40
C ALA A 195 13.10 -2.46 7.72
N PRO A 196 12.24 -2.84 8.69
CA PRO A 196 12.69 -3.54 9.88
C PRO A 196 13.57 -4.73 9.45
N GLY A 197 14.78 -4.85 10.01
CA GLY A 197 15.81 -5.77 9.50
C GLY A 197 15.32 -7.23 9.37
N LEU A 198 16.00 -8.03 8.54
CA LEU A 198 15.68 -9.43 8.18
C LEU A 198 15.40 -10.40 9.37
N ALA A 199 15.73 -10.00 10.61
CA ALA A 199 15.32 -10.68 11.84
C ALA A 199 13.79 -10.66 12.08
N LEU A 200 13.05 -9.79 11.38
CA LEU A 200 11.59 -9.65 11.44
C LEU A 200 10.87 -10.20 10.20
N ALA A 201 11.57 -11.00 9.39
CA ALA A 201 10.96 -11.57 8.20
C ALA A 201 9.73 -12.42 8.59
N SER A 202 8.58 -12.04 8.04
CA SER A 202 7.30 -12.61 8.42
C SER A 202 7.00 -13.89 7.65
N SER A 203 6.38 -14.85 8.34
CA SER A 203 5.80 -16.05 7.75
C SER A 203 4.31 -15.91 7.47
N VAL A 204 3.70 -14.75 7.79
CA VAL A 204 2.29 -14.47 7.49
C VAL A 204 2.07 -14.60 5.99
N PRO A 205 1.10 -15.42 5.54
CA PRO A 205 0.75 -15.52 4.13
C PRO A 205 0.56 -14.14 3.51
N THR A 206 1.22 -13.89 2.38
CA THR A 206 1.24 -12.56 1.79
C THR A 206 0.95 -12.60 0.29
N LEU A 207 0.13 -11.66 -0.18
CA LEU A 207 -0.09 -11.36 -1.60
C LEU A 207 0.42 -9.95 -1.89
N LEU A 208 1.41 -9.82 -2.75
CA LEU A 208 1.96 -8.56 -3.22
C LEU A 208 1.39 -8.24 -4.60
N VAL A 209 0.48 -7.28 -4.69
CA VAL A 209 -0.14 -6.83 -5.93
C VAL A 209 0.53 -5.54 -6.40
N TRP A 210 0.93 -5.50 -7.66
CA TRP A 210 1.51 -4.32 -8.30
C TRP A 210 0.83 -4.04 -9.64
N GLY A 211 0.79 -2.79 -10.05
CA GLY A 211 0.52 -2.44 -11.46
C GLY A 211 1.79 -2.55 -12.29
N GLU A 212 1.68 -3.05 -13.52
CA GLU A 212 2.83 -3.16 -14.44
C GLU A 212 3.49 -1.80 -14.72
N LYS A 213 2.68 -0.74 -14.88
CA LYS A 213 3.14 0.64 -15.14
C LYS A 213 3.59 1.37 -13.86
N ASP A 214 3.58 0.69 -12.72
CA ASP A 214 4.12 1.21 -11.47
C ASP A 214 5.62 0.86 -11.36
N ALA A 215 6.07 0.20 -10.29
CA ALA A 215 7.46 -0.17 -10.11
C ALA A 215 7.63 -1.58 -9.49
N PRO A 216 7.06 -2.65 -10.11
CA PRO A 216 7.03 -4.02 -9.57
C PRO A 216 8.41 -4.68 -9.43
N ALA A 217 9.45 -4.10 -10.05
CA ALA A 217 10.84 -4.57 -9.97
C ALA A 217 11.76 -3.63 -9.15
N SER A 218 11.18 -2.60 -8.52
CA SER A 218 11.94 -1.60 -7.74
C SER A 218 12.62 -2.21 -6.51
N PRO A 219 13.64 -1.54 -5.94
CA PRO A 219 14.23 -1.96 -4.67
C PRO A 219 13.18 -2.14 -3.55
N LYS A 220 12.15 -1.28 -3.51
CA LYS A 220 11.04 -1.39 -2.55
C LYS A 220 10.23 -2.67 -2.73
N ALA A 221 9.93 -3.05 -3.98
CA ALA A 221 9.23 -4.30 -4.27
C ALA A 221 10.06 -5.51 -3.82
N ARG A 222 11.37 -5.51 -4.12
CA ARG A 222 12.30 -6.57 -3.68
C ARG A 222 12.43 -6.65 -2.16
N GLU A 223 12.40 -5.51 -1.48
CA GLU A 223 12.42 -5.45 -0.02
C GLU A 223 11.15 -6.05 0.59
N GLN A 224 9.97 -5.81 0.00
CA GLN A 224 8.73 -6.48 0.41
C GLN A 224 8.79 -7.99 0.21
N GLU A 225 9.28 -8.46 -0.94
CA GLU A 225 9.47 -9.89 -1.22
C GLU A 225 10.42 -10.55 -0.22
N ALA A 226 11.51 -9.87 0.15
CA ALA A 226 12.46 -10.38 1.14
C ALA A 226 11.89 -10.39 2.57
N LEU A 227 11.07 -9.40 2.92
CA LEU A 227 10.48 -9.25 4.24
C LEU A 227 9.33 -10.25 4.48
N PHE A 228 8.50 -10.51 3.48
CA PHE A 228 7.38 -11.45 3.55
C PHE A 228 7.73 -12.75 2.82
N ARG A 229 8.32 -13.71 3.54
CA ARG A 229 8.95 -14.90 2.92
C ARG A 229 7.97 -15.84 2.22
N THR A 230 6.69 -15.77 2.57
CA THR A 230 5.61 -16.54 1.96
C THR A 230 4.86 -15.77 0.87
N ALA A 231 5.40 -14.61 0.45
CA ALA A 231 4.76 -13.74 -0.52
C ALA A 231 4.59 -14.41 -1.89
N THR A 232 3.37 -14.33 -2.42
CA THR A 232 3.11 -14.43 -3.85
C THR A 232 3.07 -13.02 -4.43
N LYS A 233 3.83 -12.74 -5.50
CA LYS A 233 3.73 -11.48 -6.24
C LYS A 233 2.87 -11.65 -7.48
N VAL A 234 1.90 -10.74 -7.66
CA VAL A 234 1.07 -10.60 -8.85
C VAL A 234 1.27 -9.21 -9.44
N VAL A 235 1.48 -9.14 -10.75
CA VAL A 235 1.57 -7.88 -11.49
C VAL A 235 0.35 -7.80 -12.41
N ILE A 236 -0.47 -6.77 -12.26
CA ILE A 236 -1.64 -6.52 -13.10
C ILE A 236 -1.16 -5.83 -14.39
N PRO A 237 -1.36 -6.45 -15.57
CA PRO A 237 -0.92 -5.89 -16.85
C PRO A 237 -1.51 -4.51 -17.11
N ASP A 238 -0.73 -3.64 -17.75
CA ASP A 238 -1.11 -2.29 -18.15
C ASP A 238 -1.60 -1.35 -17.02
N ALA A 239 -1.58 -1.80 -15.77
CA ALA A 239 -2.17 -1.09 -14.66
C ALA A 239 -1.23 -0.06 -14.02
N PRO A 240 -1.75 1.12 -13.64
CA PRO A 240 -0.98 2.14 -12.93
C PRO A 240 -0.83 1.79 -11.44
N HIS A 241 -0.27 2.72 -10.66
CA HIS A 241 -0.08 2.57 -9.21
C HIS A 241 -1.31 2.05 -8.44
N PRO A 242 -2.53 2.59 -8.60
CA PRO A 242 -3.73 2.01 -8.01
C PRO A 242 -4.28 0.87 -8.90
N ALA A 243 -3.57 -0.25 -8.97
CA ALA A 243 -3.89 -1.33 -9.90
C ALA A 243 -5.30 -1.90 -9.73
N TYR A 244 -5.80 -1.91 -8.50
CA TYR A 244 -7.16 -2.33 -8.13
C TYR A 244 -8.29 -1.41 -8.66
N LEU A 245 -7.97 -0.17 -9.06
CA LEU A 245 -8.94 0.72 -9.74
C LEU A 245 -9.00 0.45 -11.24
N LYS A 246 -7.90 -0.01 -11.82
CA LYS A 246 -7.82 -0.28 -13.26
C LYS A 246 -8.52 -1.59 -13.61
N GLU A 247 -8.25 -2.64 -12.84
CA GLU A 247 -8.86 -3.97 -13.03
C GLU A 247 -9.54 -4.45 -11.72
N PRO A 248 -10.65 -3.83 -11.30
CA PRO A 248 -11.30 -4.14 -10.02
C PRO A 248 -11.82 -5.58 -9.97
N ALA A 249 -12.39 -6.11 -11.05
CA ALA A 249 -12.89 -7.49 -11.11
C ALA A 249 -11.76 -8.52 -10.91
N LEU A 250 -10.61 -8.30 -11.57
CA LEU A 250 -9.42 -9.14 -11.41
C LEU A 250 -8.90 -9.09 -9.97
N PHE A 251 -8.74 -7.88 -9.44
CA PHE A 251 -8.27 -7.69 -8.07
C PHE A 251 -9.19 -8.33 -7.04
N ASN A 252 -10.51 -8.13 -7.15
CA ASN A 252 -11.49 -8.71 -6.23
C ASN A 252 -11.48 -10.24 -6.29
N THR A 253 -11.35 -10.82 -7.49
CA THR A 253 -11.23 -12.28 -7.65
C THR A 253 -9.99 -12.83 -6.94
N LEU A 254 -8.83 -12.20 -7.14
CA LEU A 254 -7.58 -12.58 -6.46
C LEU A 254 -7.71 -12.48 -4.94
N LEU A 255 -8.32 -11.39 -4.47
CA LEU A 255 -8.49 -11.13 -3.05
C LEU A 255 -9.43 -12.14 -2.39
N VAL A 256 -10.55 -12.48 -3.03
CA VAL A 256 -11.50 -13.51 -2.55
C VAL A 256 -10.83 -14.88 -2.47
N ILE A 257 -10.07 -15.28 -3.50
CA ILE A 257 -9.32 -16.55 -3.49
C ILE A 257 -8.35 -16.59 -2.31
N PHE A 258 -7.56 -15.52 -2.15
CA PHE A 258 -6.56 -15.42 -1.09
C PHE A 258 -7.21 -15.42 0.31
N ALA A 259 -8.33 -14.73 0.51
CA ALA A 259 -9.05 -14.69 1.78
C ALA A 259 -9.66 -16.05 2.17
N GLY A 260 -10.12 -16.81 1.17
CA GLY A 260 -10.65 -18.17 1.33
C GLY A 260 -9.56 -19.17 1.72
N SER A 261 -8.41 -19.12 1.05
CA SER A 261 -7.29 -20.03 1.28
C SER A 261 -5.94 -19.30 1.13
N PRO A 262 -5.37 -18.76 2.22
CA PRO A 262 -4.12 -18.01 2.19
C PRO A 262 -2.89 -18.95 2.07
N VAL A 263 -2.95 -19.96 1.22
CA VAL A 263 -1.79 -20.77 0.81
C VAL A 263 -1.10 -20.09 -0.38
N PRO A 264 0.22 -20.23 -0.55
CA PRO A 264 0.92 -19.62 -1.68
C PRO A 264 0.30 -20.05 -3.00
N PHE A 265 0.04 -19.11 -3.91
CA PHE A 265 -0.23 -19.47 -5.28
C PHE A 265 1.01 -20.19 -5.83
N PRO A 266 0.88 -21.21 -6.69
CA PRO A 266 2.02 -21.90 -7.26
C PRO A 266 3.00 -20.89 -7.87
N ALA A 267 4.25 -20.92 -7.40
CA ALA A 267 5.32 -20.06 -7.91
C ALA A 267 5.41 -20.21 -9.43
N GLY A 268 5.25 -19.10 -10.16
CA GLY A 268 5.25 -19.08 -11.62
C GLY A 268 3.90 -18.74 -12.27
N THR A 269 2.81 -18.62 -11.52
CA THR A 269 1.51 -18.17 -12.05
C THR A 269 1.38 -16.64 -12.09
N ALA A 270 2.34 -15.99 -12.74
CA ALA A 270 2.19 -14.59 -13.18
C ALA A 270 1.41 -14.48 -14.51
N ASP A 271 0.98 -15.61 -15.08
CA ASP A 271 0.20 -15.65 -16.31
C ASP A 271 -1.28 -15.90 -16.00
N TRP A 272 -2.09 -14.84 -16.13
CA TRP A 272 -3.55 -14.87 -16.04
C TRP A 272 -4.14 -15.99 -16.90
N ALA A 273 -3.54 -16.31 -18.06
CA ALA A 273 -3.96 -17.37 -18.99
C ALA A 273 -3.84 -18.79 -18.42
N ALA A 274 -3.22 -18.96 -17.24
CA ALA A 274 -3.08 -20.25 -16.56
C ALA A 274 -4.09 -20.48 -15.40
N LEU A 275 -4.81 -19.45 -14.92
CA LEU A 275 -5.83 -19.65 -13.88
C LEU A 275 -7.02 -20.48 -14.39
N PRO A 276 -7.60 -21.39 -13.59
CA PRO A 276 -8.75 -22.20 -13.99
C PRO A 276 -9.90 -21.35 -14.56
N THR A 277 -10.47 -21.77 -15.69
CA THR A 277 -11.61 -21.09 -16.35
C THR A 277 -12.83 -20.94 -15.43
N THR A 278 -13.01 -21.81 -14.45
CA THR A 278 -14.06 -21.72 -13.42
C THR A 278 -13.92 -20.52 -12.48
N LEU A 279 -12.69 -20.00 -12.31
CA LEU A 279 -12.42 -18.77 -11.57
C LEU A 279 -12.57 -17.52 -12.46
N ARG A 280 -12.40 -17.65 -13.78
CA ARG A 280 -12.61 -16.56 -14.75
C ARG A 280 -14.07 -16.31 -15.07
N ALA A 281 -14.90 -17.34 -15.03
CA ALA A 281 -16.30 -17.29 -15.47
C ALA A 281 -17.29 -16.88 -14.36
N LYS A 282 -16.81 -16.61 -13.13
CA LYS A 282 -17.67 -16.27 -11.99
C LYS A 282 -17.84 -14.77 -11.73
N TRP A 283 -17.20 -13.90 -12.51
CA TRP A 283 -17.29 -12.43 -12.39
C TRP A 283 -17.13 -11.77 -13.75
#